data_AF-A0A351U0R1-F1
#
_entry.id   AF-A0A351U0R1-F1
#
_cell.length_a   1.000
_cell.length_b   1.000
_cell.length_c   1.000
_cell.angle_alpha   90.00
_cell.angle_beta   90.00
_cell.angle_gamma   90.00
#
_symmetry.space_group_name_H-M   'P 1'
#
loop_
_entity.id
_entity.type
_entity.pdbx_description
1 polymer ?
#
loop_
_entity_poly.entity_id
_entity_poly.type
_entity_poly.pdbx_seq_one_letter_code
_entity_poly.pdbx_strand_id
1 'polypeptide(L)'
;MPETFPNIKFDTEGICNHCRQEESALARAPARKADYRRKLDDLIASIKGKAPSYDAIMAYSGGKDSSYTLKLLRERYDLRVLALTFDNHFVSPAALDNTRAVTDALGADHINFKPPWPLMKSLFRITARDDIFSAATLLRASSICTACIAFVKSLTVKTAIEMSIPLSAFGWSPGQAPIQSAIMKTNASLIRQSQKALIGSLPDTVQVQAKSYFIPDSYYDSYRERFPTNVHPLAFFNYDEKKIKIELEGIGWKTPTNTDTNSTNCLLNAFANQVHLERLKFHPYVWEIANMVRQGVIPRAEGIEKIYSPQSFEQVEYARKKLKL
;
A
#
# COMPACT_ATOMS: atom_id res chain seq x y z
N MET A 1 -0.36 6.50 -20.60
CA MET A 1 -0.74 5.08 -20.52
C MET A 1 -0.20 4.40 -21.78
N PRO A 2 0.46 3.23 -21.69
CA PRO A 2 0.93 2.48 -22.86
C PRO A 2 -0.23 1.82 -23.62
N GLU A 3 -0.06 1.61 -24.93
CA GLU A 3 -0.96 0.80 -25.77
C GLU A 3 -1.08 -0.66 -25.29
N THR A 4 -0.07 -1.15 -24.57
CA THR A 4 -0.08 -2.49 -23.97
C THR A 4 -0.99 -2.59 -22.73
N PHE A 5 -1.55 -1.48 -22.24
CA PHE A 5 -2.46 -1.52 -21.10
C PHE A 5 -3.80 -2.15 -21.51
N PRO A 6 -4.33 -3.15 -20.78
CA PRO A 6 -5.54 -3.86 -21.19
C PRO A 6 -6.76 -2.95 -21.41
N ASN A 7 -7.48 -3.19 -22.51
CA ASN A 7 -8.69 -2.45 -22.91
C ASN A 7 -8.49 -0.94 -23.16
N ILE A 8 -7.26 -0.49 -23.40
CA ILE A 8 -7.00 0.90 -23.76
C ILE A 8 -7.43 1.19 -25.19
N LYS A 9 -8.02 2.37 -25.40
CA LYS A 9 -8.33 2.94 -26.71
C LYS A 9 -7.92 4.39 -26.72
N PHE A 10 -7.38 4.86 -27.84
CA PHE A 10 -7.03 6.26 -28.07
C PHE A 10 -8.00 6.87 -29.07
N ASP A 11 -8.41 8.10 -28.84
CA ASP A 11 -9.17 8.88 -29.81
C ASP A 11 -8.25 9.55 -30.85
N THR A 12 -8.84 10.32 -31.76
CA THR A 12 -8.12 11.02 -32.84
C THR A 12 -7.15 12.09 -32.33
N GLU A 13 -7.29 12.55 -31.09
CA GLU A 13 -6.39 13.50 -30.43
C GLU A 13 -5.28 12.77 -29.65
N GLY A 14 -5.26 11.44 -29.68
CA GLY A 14 -4.31 10.62 -28.92
C GLY A 14 -4.61 10.55 -27.42
N ILE A 15 -5.83 10.89 -26.98
CA ILE A 15 -6.24 10.83 -25.58
C ILE A 15 -6.87 9.47 -25.29
N CYS A 16 -6.44 8.86 -24.18
CA CYS A 16 -6.89 7.52 -23.79
C CYS A 16 -8.32 7.52 -23.22
N ASN A 17 -9.08 6.44 -23.41
CA ASN A 17 -10.43 6.26 -22.85
C ASN A 17 -10.48 6.47 -21.33
N HIS A 18 -9.49 6.00 -20.57
CA HIS A 18 -9.40 6.25 -19.13
C HIS A 18 -9.14 7.73 -18.79
N CYS A 19 -8.42 8.44 -19.65
CA CYS A 19 -8.09 9.84 -19.49
C CYS A 19 -9.36 10.71 -19.68
N ARG A 20 -10.16 10.40 -20.71
CA ARG A 20 -11.46 11.03 -20.97
C ARG A 20 -12.45 10.83 -19.82
N GLN A 21 -12.53 9.63 -19.27
CA GLN A 21 -13.44 9.32 -18.15
C GLN A 21 -13.15 10.16 -16.90
N GLU A 22 -11.88 10.47 -16.64
CA GLU A 22 -11.45 11.19 -15.43
C GLU A 22 -11.50 12.72 -15.57
N GLU A 23 -11.64 13.27 -16.78
CA GLU A 23 -11.57 14.71 -17.06
C GLU A 23 -12.55 15.54 -16.19
N SER A 24 -13.81 15.10 -16.11
CA SER A 24 -14.83 15.75 -15.28
C SER A 24 -14.57 15.60 -13.77
N ALA A 25 -13.93 14.50 -13.35
CA ALA A 25 -13.60 14.24 -11.95
C ALA A 25 -12.44 15.11 -11.48
N LEU A 26 -11.47 15.38 -12.35
CA LEU A 26 -10.30 16.22 -12.09
C LEU A 26 -10.70 17.67 -11.81
N ALA A 27 -11.63 18.24 -12.58
CA ALA A 27 -12.12 19.60 -12.38
C ALA A 27 -12.72 19.81 -10.96
N ARG A 28 -13.31 18.76 -10.38
CA ARG A 28 -13.91 18.79 -9.03
C ARG A 28 -12.94 18.37 -7.93
N ALA A 29 -11.70 18.01 -8.26
CA ALA A 29 -10.76 17.41 -7.32
C ALA A 29 -10.41 18.31 -6.13
N PRO A 30 -10.13 19.63 -6.28
CA PRO A 30 -9.76 20.47 -5.13
C PRO A 30 -10.85 20.54 -4.05
N ALA A 31 -12.10 20.78 -4.45
CA ALA A 31 -13.24 20.82 -3.55
C ALA A 31 -13.49 19.45 -2.88
N ARG A 32 -13.37 18.35 -3.64
CA ARG A 32 -13.47 16.99 -3.08
C ARG A 32 -12.37 16.71 -2.07
N LYS A 33 -11.11 17.06 -2.35
CA LYS A 33 -10.01 16.86 -1.40
C LYS A 33 -10.24 17.64 -0.10
N ALA A 34 -10.74 18.87 -0.18
CA ALA A 34 -11.11 19.65 1.01
C ALA A 34 -12.24 19.00 1.81
N ASP A 35 -13.26 18.46 1.14
CA ASP A 35 -14.35 17.74 1.79
C ASP A 35 -13.87 16.49 2.54
N TYR A 36 -12.99 15.70 1.91
CA TYR A 36 -12.41 14.52 2.56
C TYR A 36 -11.49 14.85 3.74
N ARG A 37 -10.78 15.99 3.70
CA ARG A 37 -10.04 16.47 4.88
C ARG A 37 -10.99 16.75 6.05
N ARG A 38 -12.09 17.47 5.83
CA ARG A 38 -13.09 17.71 6.89
C ARG A 38 -13.68 16.41 7.42
N LYS A 39 -14.03 15.47 6.54
CA LYS A 39 -14.51 14.14 6.95
C LYS A 39 -13.50 13.38 7.82
N LEU A 40 -12.20 13.50 7.52
CA LEU A 40 -11.17 12.91 8.38
C LEU A 40 -11.07 13.63 9.71
N ASP A 41 -11.11 14.97 9.71
CA ASP A 41 -11.08 15.79 10.92
C ASP A 41 -12.25 15.44 11.86
N ASP A 42 -13.48 15.35 11.32
CA ASP A 42 -14.69 14.95 12.05
C ASP A 42 -14.61 13.52 12.59
N LEU A 43 -14.15 12.57 11.75
CA LEU A 43 -13.95 11.19 12.16
C LEU A 43 -12.96 11.09 13.32
N ILE A 44 -11.80 11.76 13.21
CA ILE A 44 -10.77 11.76 14.23
C ILE A 44 -11.27 12.37 15.53
N ALA A 45 -11.95 13.53 15.46
CA ALA A 45 -12.58 14.14 16.64
C ALA A 45 -13.57 13.19 17.32
N SER A 46 -14.28 12.36 16.54
CA SER A 46 -15.23 11.39 17.09
C SER A 46 -14.60 10.18 17.77
N ILE A 47 -13.33 9.83 17.51
CA ILE A 47 -12.68 8.60 18.04
C ILE A 47 -11.47 8.85 18.95
N LYS A 48 -10.78 9.99 18.82
CA LYS A 48 -9.52 10.26 19.52
C LYS A 48 -9.72 10.19 21.03
N GLY A 49 -8.84 9.45 21.71
CA GLY A 49 -8.84 9.29 23.16
C GLY A 49 -9.92 8.36 23.71
N LYS A 50 -10.81 7.81 22.88
CA LYS A 50 -11.93 6.96 23.34
C LYS A 50 -11.58 5.48 23.39
N ALA A 51 -10.60 5.04 22.59
CA ALA A 51 -10.13 3.67 22.57
C ALA A 51 -9.27 3.36 23.81
N PRO A 52 -9.26 2.12 24.31
CA PRO A 52 -8.55 1.77 25.54
C PRO A 52 -7.04 1.95 25.46
N SER A 53 -6.43 1.79 24.27
CA SER A 53 -4.97 1.84 24.11
C SER A 53 -4.52 2.76 22.98
N TYR A 54 -4.88 2.45 21.74
CA TYR A 54 -4.46 3.22 20.56
C TYR A 54 -5.67 3.77 19.82
N ASP A 55 -5.52 4.99 19.29
CA ASP A 55 -6.54 5.62 18.45
C ASP A 55 -6.45 5.12 17.00
N ALA A 56 -5.24 4.75 16.55
CA ALA A 56 -4.99 4.26 15.21
C ALA A 56 -3.92 3.17 15.15
N ILE A 57 -4.07 2.25 14.20
CA ILE A 57 -3.01 1.37 13.73
C ILE A 57 -2.56 1.84 12.35
N MET A 58 -1.25 1.86 12.10
CA MET A 58 -0.67 2.27 10.83
C MET A 58 0.08 1.10 10.20
N ALA A 59 -0.31 0.68 9.00
CA ALA A 59 0.48 -0.24 8.20
C ALA A 59 1.76 0.47 7.74
N TYR A 60 2.85 0.25 8.47
CA TYR A 60 4.08 1.03 8.39
C TYR A 60 5.23 0.23 7.78
N SER A 61 5.97 0.82 6.84
CA SER A 61 6.99 0.11 6.07
C SER A 61 8.35 0.80 6.03
N GLY A 62 8.52 1.91 6.75
CA GLY A 62 9.73 2.75 6.70
C GLY A 62 9.94 3.49 5.38
N GLY A 63 9.02 3.34 4.42
CA GLY A 63 9.03 4.06 3.16
C GLY A 63 8.50 5.49 3.29
N LYS A 64 8.72 6.30 2.26
CA LYS A 64 8.34 7.73 2.21
C LYS A 64 6.87 7.93 2.57
N ASP A 65 5.96 7.25 1.88
CA ASP A 65 4.53 7.49 2.02
C ASP A 65 3.97 7.02 3.36
N SER A 66 4.44 5.88 3.87
CA SER A 66 4.03 5.38 5.17
C SER A 66 4.63 6.20 6.32
N SER A 67 5.86 6.70 6.18
CA SER A 67 6.49 7.60 7.17
C SER A 67 5.78 8.95 7.22
N TYR A 68 5.44 9.52 6.06
CA TYR A 68 4.72 10.80 6.00
C TYR A 68 3.30 10.67 6.54
N THR A 69 2.62 9.55 6.27
CA THR A 69 1.31 9.28 6.85
C THR A 69 1.40 9.12 8.37
N LEU A 70 2.42 8.43 8.90
CA LEU A 70 2.64 8.33 10.34
C LEU A 70 2.89 9.70 10.98
N LYS A 71 3.74 10.53 10.36
CA LYS A 71 3.98 11.93 10.76
C LYS A 71 2.68 12.73 10.80
N LEU A 72 1.84 12.62 9.77
CA LEU A 72 0.53 13.29 9.73
C LEU A 72 -0.38 12.86 10.89
N LEU A 73 -0.48 11.56 11.18
CA LEU A 73 -1.31 11.06 12.27
C LEU A 73 -0.80 11.49 13.66
N ARG A 74 0.53 11.58 13.84
CA ARG A 74 1.17 11.96 15.10
C ARG A 74 1.22 13.46 15.33
N GLU A 75 1.63 14.26 14.35
CA GLU A 75 1.85 15.70 14.56
C GLU A 75 0.58 16.53 14.33
N ARG A 76 -0.20 16.24 13.27
CA ARG A 76 -1.40 17.04 12.96
C ARG A 76 -2.58 16.65 13.85
N TYR A 77 -2.74 15.35 14.08
CA TYR A 77 -3.89 14.81 14.79
C TYR A 77 -3.59 14.37 16.21
N ASP A 78 -2.31 14.21 16.56
CA ASP A 78 -1.89 13.79 17.89
C ASP A 78 -2.61 12.52 18.35
N LEU A 79 -2.67 11.52 17.46
CA LEU A 79 -3.25 10.21 17.74
C LEU A 79 -2.24 9.33 18.46
N ARG A 80 -2.69 8.48 19.40
CA ARG A 80 -1.88 7.36 19.88
C ARG A 80 -1.83 6.30 18.78
N VAL A 81 -0.68 6.14 18.12
CA VAL A 81 -0.53 5.26 16.95
C VAL A 81 0.30 4.03 17.28
N LEU A 82 -0.23 2.86 16.94
CA LEU A 82 0.54 1.62 16.83
C LEU A 82 0.99 1.44 15.38
N ALA A 83 2.29 1.54 15.11
CA ALA A 83 2.86 1.24 13.81
C ALA A 83 3.11 -0.27 13.67
N LEU A 84 2.60 -0.89 12.60
CA LEU A 84 2.78 -2.31 12.30
C LEU A 84 3.59 -2.47 11.02
N THR A 85 4.79 -3.04 11.14
CA THR A 85 5.61 -3.45 10.00
C THR A 85 5.48 -4.93 9.72
N PHE A 86 5.26 -5.26 8.46
CA PHE A 86 5.31 -6.64 7.96
C PHE A 86 6.67 -6.89 7.31
N ASP A 87 7.55 -7.59 8.02
CA ASP A 87 8.84 -8.02 7.48
C ASP A 87 8.63 -9.24 6.58
N ASN A 88 8.49 -8.96 5.28
CA ASN A 88 8.35 -9.98 4.24
C ASN A 88 9.68 -10.66 3.85
N HIS A 89 10.76 -10.46 4.62
CA HIS A 89 12.15 -10.83 4.35
C HIS A 89 12.86 -10.00 3.27
N PHE A 90 12.20 -9.01 2.68
CA PHE A 90 12.75 -8.15 1.63
C PHE A 90 12.65 -6.66 1.98
N VAL A 91 12.36 -6.31 3.24
CA VAL A 91 12.44 -4.93 3.70
C VAL A 91 13.89 -4.47 3.62
N SER A 92 14.13 -3.31 3.00
CA SER A 92 15.46 -2.74 2.90
C SER A 92 16.01 -2.44 4.31
N PRO A 93 17.31 -2.71 4.58
CA PRO A 93 17.95 -2.27 5.82
C PRO A 93 17.75 -0.79 6.10
N ALA A 94 17.85 0.07 5.07
CA ALA A 94 17.59 1.50 5.20
C ALA A 94 16.15 1.80 5.62
N ALA A 95 15.17 1.02 5.14
CA ALA A 95 13.78 1.17 5.56
C ALA A 95 13.54 0.68 7.01
N LEU A 96 14.29 -0.33 7.48
CA LEU A 96 14.27 -0.72 8.90
C LEU A 96 14.90 0.35 9.79
N ASP A 97 15.99 0.98 9.36
CA ASP A 97 16.60 2.09 10.09
C ASP A 97 15.68 3.32 10.11
N ASN A 98 15.06 3.64 8.98
CA ASN A 98 14.01 4.66 8.90
C ASN A 98 12.81 4.33 9.80
N THR A 99 12.45 3.06 9.91
CA THR A 99 11.36 2.61 10.77
C THR A 99 11.64 3.04 12.21
N ARG A 100 12.83 2.71 12.73
CA ARG A 100 13.29 3.09 14.08
C ARG A 100 13.36 4.60 14.25
N ALA A 101 14.08 5.30 13.36
CA ALA A 101 14.31 6.74 13.47
C ALA A 101 12.99 7.53 13.51
N VAL A 102 12.06 7.21 12.62
CA VAL A 102 10.77 7.91 12.53
C VAL A 102 9.84 7.54 13.69
N THR A 103 9.79 6.28 14.14
CA THR A 103 8.94 5.92 15.29
C THR A 103 9.44 6.56 16.58
N ASP A 104 10.76 6.62 16.77
CA ASP A 104 11.37 7.27 17.94
C ASP A 104 11.12 8.79 17.91
N ALA A 105 11.34 9.43 16.77
CA ALA A 105 11.12 10.87 16.61
C ALA A 105 9.65 11.28 16.81
N LEU A 106 8.70 10.44 16.41
CA LEU A 106 7.26 10.71 16.52
C LEU A 106 6.63 10.14 17.80
N GLY A 107 7.39 9.40 18.63
CA GLY A 107 6.87 8.71 19.80
C GLY A 107 5.70 7.77 19.46
N ALA A 108 5.87 6.93 18.44
CA ALA A 108 4.87 5.94 18.04
C ALA A 108 5.36 4.54 18.41
N ASP A 109 4.49 3.73 19.04
CA ASP A 109 4.82 2.35 19.35
C ASP A 109 4.93 1.52 18.06
N HIS A 110 5.85 0.56 18.04
CA HIS A 110 6.14 -0.22 16.84
C HIS A 110 6.09 -1.72 17.12
N ILE A 111 5.38 -2.45 16.26
CA ILE A 111 5.44 -3.91 16.19
C ILE A 111 5.98 -4.33 14.82
N ASN A 112 6.96 -5.24 14.85
CA ASN A 112 7.48 -5.88 13.65
C ASN A 112 7.00 -7.33 13.58
N PHE A 113 6.22 -7.64 12.56
CA PHE A 113 5.65 -8.95 12.33
C PHE A 113 6.40 -9.64 11.18
N LYS A 114 7.13 -10.71 11.50
CA LYS A 114 7.97 -11.46 10.54
C LYS A 114 7.51 -12.91 10.41
N PRO A 115 6.82 -13.30 9.33
CA PRO A 115 6.49 -14.71 9.09
C PRO A 115 7.75 -15.57 8.89
N PRO A 116 7.67 -16.90 9.09
CA PRO A 116 8.78 -17.79 8.76
C PRO A 116 9.18 -17.71 7.27
N TRP A 117 10.48 -17.73 7.00
CA TRP A 117 11.01 -17.65 5.64
C TRP A 117 10.45 -18.73 4.69
N PRO A 118 10.31 -20.01 5.09
CA PRO A 118 9.77 -21.05 4.19
C PRO A 118 8.40 -20.69 3.58
N LEU A 119 7.51 -20.09 4.38
CA LEU A 119 6.20 -19.65 3.92
C LEU A 119 6.33 -18.53 2.87
N MET A 120 7.02 -17.44 3.21
CA MET A 120 7.15 -16.29 2.31
C MET A 120 7.89 -16.66 1.03
N LYS A 121 8.93 -17.50 1.13
CA LYS A 121 9.63 -18.03 -0.03
C LYS A 121 8.72 -18.84 -0.94
N SER A 122 7.91 -19.75 -0.38
CA SER A 122 6.97 -20.56 -1.16
C SER A 122 5.99 -19.65 -1.91
N LEU A 123 5.36 -18.73 -1.20
CA LEU A 123 4.39 -17.77 -1.74
C LEU A 123 4.98 -16.94 -2.89
N PHE A 124 6.18 -16.37 -2.70
CA PHE A 124 6.82 -15.54 -3.71
C PHE A 124 7.31 -16.34 -4.92
N ARG A 125 7.75 -17.59 -4.74
CA ARG A 125 8.10 -18.45 -5.89
C ARG A 125 6.88 -18.82 -6.74
N ILE A 126 5.74 -19.12 -6.10
CA ILE A 126 4.48 -19.41 -6.79
C ILE A 126 4.02 -18.17 -7.56
N THR A 127 3.90 -17.03 -6.88
CA THR A 127 3.40 -15.79 -7.51
C THR A 127 4.37 -15.19 -8.53
N ALA A 128 5.66 -15.54 -8.48
CA ALA A 128 6.61 -15.23 -9.55
C ALA A 128 6.31 -16.02 -10.84
N ARG A 129 5.84 -17.26 -10.72
CA ARG A 129 5.62 -18.18 -11.85
C ARG A 129 4.20 -18.13 -12.39
N ASP A 130 3.22 -18.00 -11.49
CA ASP A 130 1.80 -18.20 -11.78
C ASP A 130 0.98 -16.94 -11.47
N ASP A 131 -0.08 -16.70 -12.25
CA ASP A 131 -1.05 -15.61 -12.06
C ASP A 131 -2.26 -16.23 -11.38
N ILE A 132 -2.17 -16.34 -10.07
CA ILE A 132 -3.23 -16.92 -9.24
C ILE A 132 -4.36 -15.92 -8.95
N PHE A 133 -4.18 -14.65 -9.32
CA PHE A 133 -5.16 -13.58 -9.10
C PHE A 133 -5.87 -13.20 -10.41
N SER A 134 -7.09 -12.64 -10.27
CA SER A 134 -7.85 -12.16 -11.42
C SER A 134 -7.09 -11.08 -12.21
N ALA A 135 -7.34 -11.01 -13.52
CA ALA A 135 -6.76 -9.96 -14.37
C ALA A 135 -7.05 -8.54 -13.83
N ALA A 136 -8.27 -8.30 -13.30
CA ALA A 136 -8.65 -7.03 -12.71
C ALA A 136 -7.79 -6.65 -11.49
N THR A 137 -7.39 -7.63 -10.68
CA THR A 137 -6.46 -7.42 -9.56
C THR A 137 -5.07 -7.05 -10.07
N LEU A 138 -4.60 -7.74 -11.11
CA LEU A 138 -3.27 -7.56 -11.68
C LEU A 138 -3.12 -6.24 -12.46
N LEU A 139 -4.22 -5.56 -12.82
CA LEU A 139 -4.15 -4.19 -13.37
C LEU A 139 -3.56 -3.16 -12.40
N ARG A 140 -3.52 -3.46 -11.10
CA ARG A 140 -3.16 -2.50 -10.04
C ARG A 140 -1.85 -2.84 -9.32
N ALA A 141 -1.37 -4.08 -9.44
CA ALA A 141 -0.16 -4.55 -8.78
C ALA A 141 0.32 -5.86 -9.41
N SER A 142 1.61 -6.18 -9.20
CA SER A 142 2.14 -7.50 -9.55
C SER A 142 1.51 -8.61 -8.71
N SER A 143 1.57 -9.86 -9.18
CA SER A 143 1.10 -11.04 -8.44
C SER A 143 1.82 -11.16 -7.08
N ILE A 144 3.14 -10.94 -7.07
CA ILE A 144 3.96 -10.95 -5.84
C ILE A 144 3.50 -9.86 -4.85
N CYS A 145 3.34 -8.61 -5.29
CA CYS A 145 2.91 -7.53 -4.41
C CYS A 145 1.46 -7.70 -3.94
N THR A 146 0.58 -8.25 -4.78
CA THR A 146 -0.81 -8.59 -4.43
C THR A 146 -0.87 -9.62 -3.32
N ALA A 147 -0.07 -10.67 -3.39
CA ALA A 147 0.02 -11.66 -2.32
C ALA A 147 0.59 -11.05 -1.04
N CYS A 148 1.67 -10.25 -1.13
CA CYS A 148 2.29 -9.62 0.03
C CYS A 148 1.34 -8.65 0.76
N ILE A 149 0.69 -7.75 0.02
CA ILE A 149 -0.16 -6.70 0.62
C ILE A 149 -1.40 -7.29 1.31
N ALA A 150 -1.83 -8.50 0.92
CA ALA A 150 -2.92 -9.18 1.59
C ALA A 150 -2.59 -9.55 3.04
N PHE A 151 -1.36 -10.00 3.32
CA PHE A 151 -0.91 -10.26 4.69
C PHE A 151 -0.85 -8.95 5.49
N VAL A 152 -0.33 -7.88 4.89
CA VAL A 152 -0.26 -6.55 5.53
C VAL A 152 -1.66 -6.07 5.92
N LYS A 153 -2.61 -6.08 4.98
CA LYS A 153 -3.99 -5.65 5.21
C LYS A 153 -4.66 -6.49 6.30
N SER A 154 -4.51 -7.81 6.19
CA SER A 154 -5.12 -8.73 7.14
C SER A 154 -4.56 -8.59 8.54
N LEU A 155 -3.24 -8.58 8.71
CA LEU A 155 -2.60 -8.40 10.01
C LEU A 155 -2.96 -7.06 10.63
N THR A 156 -2.96 -5.98 9.85
CA THR A 156 -3.35 -4.65 10.33
C THR A 156 -4.79 -4.66 10.88
N VAL A 157 -5.74 -5.23 10.14
CA VAL A 157 -7.15 -5.28 10.58
C VAL A 157 -7.34 -6.26 11.74
N LYS A 158 -6.70 -7.43 11.69
CA LYS A 158 -6.75 -8.44 12.75
C LYS A 158 -6.23 -7.86 14.07
N THR A 159 -5.06 -7.21 14.06
CA THR A 159 -4.50 -6.55 15.23
C THR A 159 -5.38 -5.39 15.71
N ALA A 160 -5.96 -4.60 14.80
CA ALA A 160 -6.91 -3.57 15.18
C ALA A 160 -8.12 -4.13 15.94
N ILE A 161 -8.69 -5.25 15.46
CA ILE A 161 -9.82 -5.93 16.09
C ILE A 161 -9.45 -6.46 17.47
N GLU A 162 -8.31 -7.17 17.57
CA GLU A 162 -7.82 -7.78 18.82
C GLU A 162 -7.54 -6.71 19.88
N MET A 163 -6.98 -5.58 19.48
CA MET A 163 -6.61 -4.48 20.38
C MET A 163 -7.70 -3.39 20.49
N SER A 164 -8.85 -3.58 19.86
CA SER A 164 -9.97 -2.62 19.82
C SER A 164 -9.56 -1.21 19.34
N ILE A 165 -8.72 -1.15 18.30
CA ILE A 165 -8.23 0.08 17.68
C ILE A 165 -9.24 0.51 16.59
N PRO A 166 -9.84 1.71 16.68
CA PRO A 166 -10.97 2.10 15.84
C PRO A 166 -10.58 2.60 14.44
N LEU A 167 -9.32 2.96 14.22
CA LEU A 167 -8.82 3.49 12.94
C LEU A 167 -7.66 2.63 12.41
N SER A 168 -7.70 2.27 11.13
CA SER A 168 -6.57 1.68 10.41
C SER A 168 -6.14 2.61 9.29
N ALA A 169 -4.84 2.88 9.19
CA ALA A 169 -4.28 3.79 8.19
C ALA A 169 -3.28 3.08 7.28
N PHE A 170 -3.26 3.47 6.01
CA PHE A 170 -2.25 3.06 5.04
C PHE A 170 -1.74 4.27 4.25
N GLY A 171 -0.42 4.32 4.07
CA GLY A 171 0.26 5.38 3.30
C GLY A 171 0.27 5.06 1.81
N TRP A 172 -0.91 5.04 1.20
CA TRP A 172 -1.05 4.84 -0.25
C TRP A 172 -0.98 6.17 -0.99
N SER A 173 -0.20 6.24 -2.05
CA SER A 173 -0.08 7.46 -2.86
C SER A 173 -1.44 7.84 -3.49
N PRO A 174 -1.63 9.12 -3.93
CA PRO A 174 -2.88 9.57 -4.55
C PRO A 174 -3.35 8.77 -5.78
N GLY A 175 -2.48 7.95 -6.38
CA GLY A 175 -2.78 7.11 -7.52
C GLY A 175 -3.27 5.70 -7.20
N GLN A 176 -3.03 5.20 -5.98
CA GLN A 176 -3.21 3.79 -5.62
C GLN A 176 -4.65 3.42 -5.25
N ALA A 177 -5.39 4.37 -4.68
CA ALA A 177 -6.79 4.17 -4.33
C ALA A 177 -7.65 5.36 -4.76
N PRO A 178 -8.86 5.10 -5.27
CA PRO A 178 -9.83 6.16 -5.52
C PRO A 178 -10.14 6.93 -4.23
N ILE A 179 -10.30 8.25 -4.33
CA ILE A 179 -10.64 9.11 -3.18
C ILE A 179 -11.93 8.67 -2.49
N GLN A 180 -12.87 8.06 -3.23
CA GLN A 180 -14.12 7.50 -2.70
C GLN A 180 -13.89 6.42 -1.63
N SER A 181 -12.75 5.73 -1.72
CA SER A 181 -12.34 4.70 -0.77
C SER A 181 -11.35 5.18 0.29
N ALA A 182 -11.01 6.48 0.30
CA ALA A 182 -9.97 7.03 1.17
C ALA A 182 -10.39 7.15 2.64
N ILE A 183 -11.69 7.12 2.94
CA ILE A 183 -12.25 6.99 4.29
C ILE A 183 -13.42 6.01 4.18
N MET A 184 -13.29 4.82 4.75
CA MET A 184 -14.28 3.76 4.61
C MET A 184 -14.41 2.96 5.90
N LYS A 185 -15.60 2.94 6.51
CA LYS A 185 -15.90 1.99 7.58
C LYS A 185 -15.79 0.58 7.00
N THR A 186 -14.93 -0.25 7.57
CA THR A 186 -14.74 -1.59 7.04
C THR A 186 -16.00 -2.43 7.23
N ASN A 187 -16.40 -3.13 6.17
CA ASN A 187 -17.54 -4.05 6.21
C ASN A 187 -17.02 -5.47 6.44
N ALA A 188 -17.33 -6.04 7.61
CA ALA A 188 -16.88 -7.37 8.01
C ALA A 188 -17.24 -8.46 6.98
N SER A 189 -18.45 -8.42 6.40
CA SER A 189 -18.89 -9.39 5.39
C SER A 189 -18.09 -9.28 4.09
N LEU A 190 -17.84 -8.05 3.61
CA LEU A 190 -17.03 -7.82 2.41
C LEU A 190 -15.57 -8.25 2.62
N ILE A 191 -15.01 -8.01 3.80
CA ILE A 191 -13.65 -8.48 4.15
C ILE A 191 -13.63 -10.00 4.19
N ARG A 192 -14.62 -10.65 4.82
CA ARG A 192 -14.74 -12.12 4.87
C ARG A 192 -14.77 -12.72 3.46
N GLN A 193 -15.58 -12.15 2.55
CA GLN A 193 -15.65 -12.59 1.16
C GLN A 193 -14.31 -12.39 0.43
N SER A 194 -13.70 -11.21 0.56
CA SER A 194 -12.43 -10.89 -0.08
C SER A 194 -11.30 -11.79 0.41
N GLN A 195 -11.25 -12.05 1.71
CA GLN A 195 -10.29 -12.97 2.34
C GLN A 195 -10.50 -14.40 1.85
N LYS A 196 -11.75 -14.88 1.76
CA LYS A 196 -12.04 -16.23 1.25
C LYS A 196 -11.60 -16.39 -0.21
N ALA A 197 -11.88 -15.39 -1.06
CA ALA A 197 -11.46 -15.40 -2.46
C ALA A 197 -9.93 -15.42 -2.60
N LEU A 198 -9.23 -14.60 -1.81
CA LEU A 198 -7.77 -14.57 -1.79
C LEU A 198 -7.18 -15.89 -1.30
N ILE A 199 -7.62 -16.41 -0.15
CA ILE A 199 -7.11 -17.68 0.38
C ILE A 199 -7.37 -18.81 -0.61
N GLY A 200 -8.56 -18.84 -1.23
CA GLY A 200 -8.92 -19.84 -2.24
C GLY A 200 -8.07 -19.78 -3.52
N SER A 201 -7.38 -18.66 -3.81
CA SER A 201 -6.40 -18.59 -4.90
C SER A 201 -5.02 -19.14 -4.56
N LEU A 202 -4.70 -19.32 -3.27
CA LEU A 202 -3.41 -19.83 -2.83
C LEU A 202 -3.40 -21.36 -2.89
N PRO A 203 -2.26 -22.01 -3.17
CA PRO A 203 -2.15 -23.46 -3.04
C PRO A 203 -2.41 -23.94 -1.60
N ASP A 204 -3.02 -25.13 -1.44
CA ASP A 204 -3.42 -25.67 -0.12
C ASP A 204 -2.29 -25.67 0.92
N THR A 205 -1.07 -26.01 0.48
CA THR A 205 0.12 -26.01 1.35
C THR A 205 0.44 -24.63 1.92
N VAL A 206 0.17 -23.57 1.16
CA VAL A 206 0.33 -22.18 1.58
C VAL A 206 -0.87 -21.74 2.43
N GLN A 207 -2.09 -22.16 2.08
CA GLN A 207 -3.30 -21.82 2.85
C GLN A 207 -3.18 -22.25 4.32
N VAL A 208 -2.74 -23.50 4.56
CA VAL A 208 -2.57 -24.04 5.92
C VAL A 208 -1.56 -23.23 6.72
N GLN A 209 -0.42 -22.90 6.12
CA GLN A 209 0.64 -22.13 6.77
C GLN A 209 0.26 -20.66 6.98
N ALA A 210 -0.56 -20.09 6.09
CA ALA A 210 -0.93 -18.69 6.11
C ALA A 210 -2.12 -18.38 7.03
N LYS A 211 -2.87 -19.41 7.48
CA LYS A 211 -4.11 -19.26 8.25
C LYS A 211 -3.98 -18.32 9.47
N SER A 212 -2.85 -18.34 10.18
CA SER A 212 -2.63 -17.53 11.38
C SER A 212 -2.50 -16.03 11.12
N TYR A 213 -2.19 -15.61 9.89
CA TYR A 213 -2.07 -14.19 9.50
C TYR A 213 -3.39 -13.61 8.98
N PHE A 214 -4.40 -14.47 8.78
CA PHE A 214 -5.74 -14.10 8.36
C PHE A 214 -6.70 -13.93 9.54
N ILE A 215 -7.75 -13.12 9.37
CA ILE A 215 -8.77 -12.92 10.40
C ILE A 215 -9.50 -14.25 10.61
N PRO A 216 -9.50 -14.83 11.83
CA PRO A 216 -10.24 -16.06 12.13
C PRO A 216 -11.73 -15.91 11.83
N ASP A 217 -12.37 -16.97 11.34
CA ASP A 217 -13.77 -16.89 10.89
C ASP A 217 -14.72 -16.45 12.01
N SER A 218 -14.49 -16.90 13.24
CA SER A 218 -15.26 -16.50 14.42
C SER A 218 -15.17 -15.00 14.74
N TYR A 219 -14.10 -14.31 14.32
CA TYR A 219 -13.91 -12.89 14.63
C TYR A 219 -14.88 -12.00 13.86
N TYR A 220 -15.34 -12.42 12.68
CA TYR A 220 -16.33 -11.66 11.90
C TYR A 220 -17.66 -11.51 12.63
N ASP A 221 -18.03 -12.50 13.44
CA ASP A 221 -19.26 -12.53 14.20
C ASP A 221 -19.03 -11.97 15.62
N SER A 222 -18.01 -12.47 16.33
CA SER A 222 -17.72 -12.08 17.72
C SER A 222 -17.23 -10.64 17.88
N TYR A 223 -16.60 -10.06 16.85
CA TYR A 223 -16.03 -8.72 16.90
C TYR A 223 -16.54 -7.79 15.80
N ARG A 224 -17.76 -8.03 15.31
CA ARG A 224 -18.39 -7.26 14.23
C ARG A 224 -18.27 -5.73 14.40
N GLU A 225 -18.45 -5.24 15.62
CA GLU A 225 -18.40 -3.80 15.93
C GLU A 225 -16.98 -3.23 16.10
N ARG A 226 -15.96 -4.09 16.21
CA ARG A 226 -14.56 -3.69 16.40
C ARG A 226 -13.78 -3.51 15.10
N PHE A 227 -14.42 -3.75 13.96
CA PHE A 227 -13.82 -3.54 12.65
C PHE A 227 -13.47 -2.05 12.46
N PRO A 228 -12.20 -1.69 12.17
CA PRO A 228 -11.77 -0.30 12.15
C PRO A 228 -12.32 0.48 10.96
N THR A 229 -12.34 1.81 11.03
CA THR A 229 -12.46 2.64 9.84
C THR A 229 -11.10 2.71 9.16
N ASN A 230 -11.07 2.42 7.86
CA ASN A 230 -9.85 2.46 7.06
C ASN A 230 -9.67 3.85 6.44
N VAL A 231 -8.45 4.39 6.52
CA VAL A 231 -8.10 5.72 5.98
C VAL A 231 -6.83 5.72 5.14
N HIS A 232 -6.86 6.51 4.07
CA HIS A 232 -5.74 6.75 3.14
C HIS A 232 -5.53 8.27 2.97
N PRO A 233 -4.91 8.95 3.95
CA PRO A 233 -4.88 10.41 3.98
C PRO A 233 -4.24 11.03 2.73
N LEU A 234 -3.20 10.40 2.16
CA LEU A 234 -2.49 10.96 1.02
C LEU A 234 -3.34 11.08 -0.25
N ALA A 235 -4.50 10.40 -0.33
CA ALA A 235 -5.44 10.58 -1.44
C ALA A 235 -6.04 12.00 -1.52
N PHE A 236 -6.04 12.74 -0.40
CA PHE A 236 -6.67 14.06 -0.31
C PHE A 236 -5.85 15.13 0.44
N PHE A 237 -4.72 14.75 1.00
CA PHE A 237 -3.69 15.69 1.43
C PHE A 237 -2.83 16.17 0.25
N ASN A 238 -2.15 17.29 0.44
CA ASN A 238 -1.16 17.75 -0.54
C ASN A 238 -0.02 16.73 -0.58
N TYR A 239 0.39 16.35 -1.78
CA TYR A 239 1.41 15.35 -2.01
C TYR A 239 2.45 15.91 -2.97
N ASP A 240 3.67 16.04 -2.49
CA ASP A 240 4.84 16.47 -3.23
C ASP A 240 6.01 15.62 -2.73
N GLU A 241 6.54 14.74 -3.58
CA GLU A 241 7.55 13.78 -3.15
C GLU A 241 8.82 14.45 -2.61
N LYS A 242 9.22 15.60 -3.17
CA LYS A 242 10.44 16.30 -2.77
C LYS A 242 10.25 16.95 -1.41
N LYS A 243 9.12 17.64 -1.21
CA LYS A 243 8.80 18.26 0.10
C LYS A 243 8.65 17.21 1.19
N ILE A 244 7.96 16.11 0.89
CA ILE A 244 7.79 15.00 1.84
C ILE A 244 9.16 14.45 2.28
N LYS A 245 10.10 14.22 1.33
CA LYS A 245 11.45 13.75 1.68
C LYS A 245 12.18 14.73 2.59
N ILE A 246 12.15 16.03 2.28
CA ILE A 246 12.78 17.08 3.09
C ILE A 246 12.19 17.10 4.52
N GLU A 247 10.87 17.04 4.65
CA GLU A 247 10.21 17.00 5.97
C GLU A 247 10.62 15.76 6.77
N LEU A 248 10.70 14.59 6.12
CA LEU A 248 11.07 13.35 6.78
C LEU A 248 12.55 13.30 7.16
N GLU A 249 13.43 13.88 6.34
CA GLU A 249 14.86 14.03 6.65
C GLU A 249 15.08 14.83 7.93
N GLY A 250 14.22 15.83 8.19
CA GLY A 250 14.22 16.58 9.45
C GLY A 250 13.96 15.76 10.71
N ILE A 251 13.37 14.56 10.59
CA ILE A 251 13.13 13.63 11.70
C ILE A 251 13.97 12.34 11.59
N GLY A 252 15.07 12.39 10.84
CA GLY A 252 16.05 11.30 10.76
C GLY A 252 15.75 10.22 9.71
N TRP A 253 14.67 10.34 8.93
CA TRP A 253 14.44 9.47 7.78
C TRP A 253 15.48 9.73 6.69
N LYS A 254 15.93 8.70 6.00
CA LYS A 254 16.92 8.80 4.92
C LYS A 254 16.38 8.15 3.66
N THR A 255 16.59 8.80 2.51
CA THR A 255 16.22 8.22 1.21
C THR A 255 17.00 6.92 0.98
N PRO A 256 16.33 5.76 0.83
CA PRO A 256 17.01 4.51 0.50
C PRO A 256 17.62 4.58 -0.90
N THR A 257 18.86 4.14 -1.04
CA THR A 257 19.60 4.10 -2.33
C THR A 257 19.51 2.74 -3.02
N ASN A 258 19.03 1.73 -2.31
CA ASN A 258 19.01 0.33 -2.72
C ASN A 258 17.60 -0.19 -3.04
N THR A 259 16.66 0.68 -3.37
CA THR A 259 15.29 0.33 -3.80
C THR A 259 15.02 0.86 -5.22
N ASP A 260 13.99 0.38 -5.91
CA ASP A 260 13.68 0.84 -7.27
C ASP A 260 12.95 2.20 -7.30
N THR A 261 12.64 2.69 -8.50
CA THR A 261 12.03 4.01 -8.73
C THR A 261 10.61 4.16 -8.16
N ASN A 262 9.91 3.06 -7.91
CA ASN A 262 8.53 3.02 -7.44
C ASN A 262 8.38 2.48 -6.00
N SER A 263 9.49 2.16 -5.33
CA SER A 263 9.49 1.72 -3.93
C SER A 263 10.63 2.38 -3.16
N THR A 264 10.36 2.80 -1.93
CA THR A 264 11.39 3.27 -0.99
C THR A 264 11.46 2.36 0.25
N ASN A 265 11.12 1.07 0.11
CA ASN A 265 11.09 0.17 1.26
C ASN A 265 11.43 -1.30 0.95
N CYS A 266 11.20 -1.78 -0.28
CA CYS A 266 11.16 -3.21 -0.57
C CYS A 266 12.17 -3.59 -1.66
N LEU A 267 13.07 -4.51 -1.34
CA LEU A 267 14.07 -5.07 -2.25
C LEU A 267 13.50 -6.11 -3.23
N LEU A 268 12.24 -6.52 -3.05
CA LEU A 268 11.55 -7.47 -3.95
C LEU A 268 10.83 -6.79 -5.11
N ASN A 269 10.59 -5.47 -5.01
CA ASN A 269 9.68 -4.77 -5.93
C ASN A 269 10.21 -4.73 -7.37
N ALA A 270 11.51 -4.47 -7.58
CA ALA A 270 12.14 -4.55 -8.91
C ALA A 270 11.94 -5.91 -9.59
N PHE A 271 12.17 -7.01 -8.86
CA PHE A 271 11.93 -8.36 -9.36
C PHE A 271 10.45 -8.61 -9.66
N ALA A 272 9.56 -8.17 -8.78
CA ALA A 272 8.12 -8.29 -8.98
C ALA A 272 7.62 -7.52 -10.21
N ASN A 273 8.18 -6.34 -10.46
CA ASN A 273 7.89 -5.53 -11.65
C ASN A 273 8.40 -6.21 -12.92
N GLN A 274 9.63 -6.75 -12.90
CA GLN A 274 10.19 -7.47 -14.04
C GLN A 274 9.33 -8.69 -14.41
N VAL A 275 9.00 -9.53 -13.44
CA VAL A 275 8.11 -10.69 -13.65
C VAL A 275 6.77 -10.25 -14.25
N HIS A 276 6.18 -9.18 -13.73
CA HIS A 276 4.91 -8.68 -14.22
C HIS A 276 5.00 -8.15 -15.65
N LEU A 277 6.06 -7.39 -15.97
CA LEU A 277 6.33 -6.89 -17.32
C LEU A 277 6.53 -8.02 -18.33
N GLU A 278 7.32 -9.03 -17.97
CA GLU A 278 7.61 -10.19 -18.84
C GLU A 278 6.32 -10.96 -19.18
N ARG A 279 5.40 -11.06 -18.23
CA ARG A 279 4.18 -11.87 -18.35
C ARG A 279 2.99 -11.12 -18.92
N LEU A 280 2.74 -9.89 -18.46
CA LEU A 280 1.56 -9.10 -18.82
C LEU A 280 1.84 -7.94 -19.78
N LYS A 281 3.11 -7.67 -20.10
CA LYS A 281 3.55 -6.68 -21.11
C LYS A 281 3.21 -5.21 -20.79
N PHE A 282 2.86 -4.90 -19.55
CA PHE A 282 2.76 -3.53 -19.03
C PHE A 282 3.35 -3.45 -17.61
N HIS A 283 3.75 -2.25 -17.16
CA HIS A 283 4.32 -2.07 -15.82
C HIS A 283 3.21 -1.99 -14.76
N PRO A 284 3.33 -2.65 -13.58
CA PRO A 284 2.22 -2.76 -12.64
C PRO A 284 1.78 -1.42 -12.03
N TYR A 285 2.68 -0.42 -12.00
CA TYR A 285 2.39 0.93 -11.53
C TYR A 285 1.76 1.86 -12.58
N VAL A 286 1.53 1.41 -13.82
CA VAL A 286 1.01 2.27 -14.92
C VAL A 286 -0.26 2.99 -14.52
N TRP A 287 -1.19 2.29 -13.86
CA TRP A 287 -2.46 2.87 -13.45
C TRP A 287 -2.28 3.99 -12.43
N GLU A 288 -1.48 3.72 -11.38
CA GLU A 288 -1.15 4.66 -10.31
C GLU A 288 -0.46 5.91 -10.87
N ILE A 289 0.63 5.71 -11.61
CA ILE A 289 1.45 6.80 -12.14
C ILE A 289 0.66 7.65 -13.14
N ALA A 290 -0.12 7.02 -14.02
CA ALA A 290 -0.98 7.78 -14.92
C ALA A 290 -2.05 8.58 -14.17
N ASN A 291 -2.56 8.06 -13.06
CA ASN A 291 -3.49 8.82 -12.22
C ASN A 291 -2.81 10.02 -11.55
N MET A 292 -1.58 9.87 -11.07
CA MET A 292 -0.79 10.97 -10.52
C MET A 292 -0.50 12.05 -11.57
N VAL A 293 -0.18 11.65 -12.80
CA VAL A 293 -0.01 12.59 -13.93
C VAL A 293 -1.32 13.33 -14.23
N ARG A 294 -2.45 12.61 -14.32
CA ARG A 294 -3.78 13.21 -14.55
C ARG A 294 -4.15 14.24 -13.47
N GLN A 295 -3.82 13.96 -12.22
CA GLN A 295 -4.07 14.84 -11.08
C GLN A 295 -3.07 16.01 -10.96
N GLY A 296 -2.09 16.12 -11.86
CA GLY A 296 -1.03 17.13 -11.78
C GLY A 296 -0.08 16.96 -10.59
N VAL A 297 -0.02 15.77 -10.00
CA VAL A 297 0.86 15.46 -8.86
C VAL A 297 2.31 15.31 -9.32
N ILE A 298 2.52 14.74 -10.51
CA ILE A 298 3.84 14.65 -11.15
C ILE A 298 3.73 15.03 -12.64
N PRO A 299 4.79 15.59 -13.25
CA PRO A 299 4.83 15.83 -14.68
C PRO A 299 4.76 14.52 -15.49
N ARG A 300 4.24 14.60 -16.72
CA ARG A 300 4.16 13.45 -17.64
C ARG A 300 5.53 12.80 -17.90
N ALA A 301 6.58 13.62 -18.07
CA ALA A 301 7.93 13.14 -18.32
C ALA A 301 8.46 12.27 -17.16
N GLU A 302 8.26 12.72 -15.92
CA GLU A 302 8.61 11.96 -14.71
C GLU A 302 7.80 10.66 -14.61
N GLY A 303 6.51 10.70 -14.94
CA GLY A 303 5.68 9.50 -14.99
C GLY A 303 6.14 8.47 -16.02
N ILE A 304 6.64 8.91 -17.18
CA ILE A 304 7.24 8.04 -18.19
C ILE A 304 8.53 7.43 -17.63
N GLU A 305 9.41 8.24 -17.04
CA GLU A 305 10.66 7.77 -16.44
C GLU A 305 10.40 6.67 -15.38
N LYS A 306 9.45 6.88 -14.46
CA LYS A 306 9.10 5.89 -13.42
C LYS A 306 8.61 4.55 -13.98
N ILE A 307 7.96 4.55 -15.14
CA ILE A 307 7.34 3.36 -15.75
C ILE A 307 8.27 2.62 -16.72
N TYR A 308 9.08 3.36 -17.48
CA TYR A 308 9.90 2.80 -18.54
C TYR A 308 11.38 2.66 -18.19
N SER A 309 11.81 3.16 -17.03
CA SER A 309 13.16 2.88 -16.52
C SER A 309 13.35 1.37 -16.35
N PRO A 310 14.50 0.81 -16.79
CA PRO A 310 14.84 -0.58 -16.52
C PRO A 310 14.79 -0.89 -15.03
N GLN A 311 14.34 -2.09 -14.68
CA GLN A 311 14.40 -2.54 -13.29
C GLN A 311 15.86 -2.71 -12.86
N SER A 312 16.15 -2.43 -11.59
CA SER A 312 17.51 -2.56 -11.05
C SER A 312 17.99 -4.01 -11.16
N PHE A 313 19.01 -4.24 -12.00
CA PHE A 313 19.60 -5.55 -12.20
C PHE A 313 20.08 -6.18 -10.89
N GLU A 314 20.73 -5.38 -10.03
CA GLU A 314 21.21 -5.83 -8.73
C GLU A 314 20.08 -6.34 -7.83
N GLN A 315 18.96 -5.61 -7.76
CA GLN A 315 17.80 -6.00 -6.92
C GLN A 315 17.07 -7.22 -7.49
N VAL A 316 16.94 -7.29 -8.81
CA VAL A 316 16.37 -8.45 -9.51
C VAL A 316 17.18 -9.70 -9.18
N GLU A 317 18.50 -9.64 -9.34
CA GLU A 317 19.37 -10.79 -9.10
C GLU A 317 19.47 -11.15 -7.61
N TYR A 318 19.46 -10.15 -6.73
CA TYR A 318 19.32 -10.36 -5.28
C TYR A 318 18.07 -11.20 -4.95
N ALA A 319 16.91 -10.78 -5.48
CA ALA A 319 15.65 -11.47 -5.23
C ALA A 319 15.62 -12.87 -5.85
N ARG A 320 16.08 -13.01 -7.11
CA ARG A 320 16.18 -14.29 -7.81
C ARG A 320 17.04 -15.29 -7.05
N LYS A 321 18.25 -14.88 -6.65
CA LYS A 321 19.17 -15.70 -5.85
C LYS A 321 18.56 -16.12 -4.51
N LYS A 322 17.95 -15.17 -3.79
CA LYS A 322 17.31 -15.45 -2.49
C LYS A 322 16.13 -16.42 -2.61
N LEU A 323 15.31 -16.25 -3.65
CA LEU A 323 14.18 -17.12 -3.94
C LEU A 323 14.58 -18.48 -4.53
N LYS A 324 15.83 -18.63 -5.00
CA LYS A 324 16.32 -19.81 -5.74
C LYS A 324 15.45 -20.05 -6.99
N LEU A 325 15.35 -19.03 -7.83
CA LEU A 325 14.62 -19.03 -9.10
C LEU A 325 15.55 -19.00 -10.30
#